data_AF-A0A970QHM5-F1
#
_entry.id   AF-A0A970QHM5-F1
#
_cell.length_a   1.000
_cell.length_b   1.000
_cell.length_c   1.000
_cell.angle_alpha   90.00
_cell.angle_beta   90.00
_cell.angle_gamma   90.00
#
_symmetry.space_group_name_H-M   'P 1'
#
loop_
_entity.id
_entity.type
_entity.pdbx_description
1 polymer ?
#
loop_
_entity_poly.entity_id
_entity_poly.type
_entity_poly.pdbx_seq_one_letter_code
_entity_poly.pdbx_strand_id
1 'polypeptide(L)'
;MYAILAGPQRASFFGVLMTALVSAQYQYNWRLLLVAGAMTVAGIFTTDRVRKRSDMTAASLVATVVGILALGAAVLATDTLFTETFVRRIFMVLFNGFLCILTVPALLPWLERLFHITTDIQLLEYSDLNNPVLRQLAVTAPATFAHSLQLGQLAEVAADAVGANGLLARVCAYYHDIGKQFKPEMFTENQSTAQNIHDSLSPQVSARIIRQHVIDGVKLAKERNLPQPIINGILEHHGTCKISFFYEKALAEGNTDDIDENEFRYPGPRPQRPETAILMICDGSESGVRSLDQPDFEAVSQFVGKIIRARSEDNQFENCDLTLKQLTRIRDTKANALMSTMHRRIVYPDQTARPESDMTSLKTEGSSS
;
A
#
# COMPACT_ATOMS: atom_id res chain seq x y z
N MET A 1 -16.52 -13.05 9.25
CA MET A 1 -16.04 -13.60 7.96
C MET A 1 -16.51 -12.76 6.78
N TYR A 2 -17.81 -12.70 6.48
CA TYR A 2 -18.32 -11.92 5.33
C TYR A 2 -17.96 -10.42 5.42
N ALA A 3 -17.95 -9.83 6.62
CA ALA A 3 -17.46 -8.47 6.83
C ALA A 3 -15.99 -8.27 6.41
N ILE A 4 -15.13 -9.26 6.65
CA ILE A 4 -13.71 -9.23 6.26
C ILE A 4 -13.56 -9.32 4.74
N LEU A 5 -14.42 -10.10 4.06
CA LEU A 5 -14.33 -10.35 2.62
C LEU A 5 -15.04 -9.29 1.77
N ALA A 6 -16.20 -8.79 2.22
CA ALA A 6 -17.11 -7.96 1.43
C ALA A 6 -17.33 -6.57 2.01
N GLY A 7 -16.69 -6.25 3.15
CA GLY A 7 -16.82 -4.98 3.85
C GLY A 7 -18.00 -4.92 4.82
N PRO A 8 -17.97 -3.94 5.76
CA PRO A 8 -18.92 -3.83 6.86
C PRO A 8 -20.34 -3.47 6.41
N GLN A 9 -20.49 -2.68 5.34
CA GLN A 9 -21.78 -2.19 4.85
C GLN A 9 -22.63 -3.34 4.29
N ARG A 10 -22.04 -4.14 3.38
CA ARG A 10 -22.70 -5.32 2.80
C ARG A 10 -22.97 -6.35 3.89
N ALA A 11 -22.00 -6.55 4.79
CA ALA A 11 -22.17 -7.50 5.89
C ALA A 11 -23.26 -7.09 6.89
N SER A 12 -23.45 -5.80 7.13
CA SER A 12 -24.57 -5.29 7.95
C SER A 12 -25.91 -5.63 7.33
N PHE A 13 -26.10 -5.34 6.04
CA PHE A 13 -27.35 -5.62 5.35
C PHE A 13 -27.70 -7.12 5.37
N PHE A 14 -26.78 -7.97 4.89
CA PHE A 14 -27.01 -9.42 4.86
C PHE A 14 -27.08 -10.03 6.26
N GLY A 15 -26.29 -9.54 7.22
CA GLY A 15 -26.30 -10.01 8.60
C GLY A 15 -27.63 -9.75 9.29
N VAL A 16 -28.16 -8.52 9.18
CA VAL A 16 -29.48 -8.18 9.74
C VAL A 16 -30.60 -8.95 9.04
N LEU A 17 -30.53 -9.10 7.72
CA LEU A 17 -31.51 -9.91 6.98
C LEU A 17 -31.50 -11.37 7.45
N MET A 18 -30.32 -11.98 7.61
CA MET A 18 -30.18 -13.36 8.07
C MET A 18 -30.72 -13.55 9.50
N THR A 19 -30.44 -12.62 10.42
CA THR A 19 -30.97 -12.71 11.79
C THR A 19 -32.49 -12.57 11.83
N ALA A 20 -33.06 -11.70 10.98
CA ALA A 20 -34.52 -11.56 10.82
C ALA A 20 -35.17 -12.84 10.25
N LEU A 21 -34.58 -13.45 9.21
CA LEU A 21 -35.08 -14.69 8.62
C LEU A 21 -35.00 -15.86 9.60
N VAL A 22 -33.91 -15.96 10.36
CA VAL A 22 -33.78 -16.97 11.44
C VAL A 22 -34.84 -16.75 12.51
N SER A 23 -35.08 -15.50 12.93
CA SER A 23 -36.17 -15.21 13.87
C SER A 23 -37.53 -15.64 13.34
N ALA A 24 -37.85 -15.33 12.08
CA ALA A 24 -39.10 -15.72 11.43
C ALA A 24 -39.28 -17.24 11.37
N GLN A 25 -38.23 -17.99 11.04
CA GLN A 25 -38.24 -19.46 11.02
C GLN A 25 -38.59 -20.06 12.40
N TYR A 26 -38.17 -19.39 13.48
CA TYR A 26 -38.49 -19.78 14.85
C TYR A 26 -39.70 -19.02 15.41
N GLN A 27 -40.76 -18.87 14.60
CA GLN A 27 -42.04 -18.26 15.01
C GLN A 27 -41.89 -16.82 15.52
N TYR A 28 -41.08 -16.01 14.83
CA TYR A 28 -40.82 -14.61 15.18
C TYR A 28 -40.26 -14.44 16.60
N ASN A 29 -39.35 -15.34 17.01
CA ASN A 29 -38.73 -15.30 18.33
C ASN A 29 -37.84 -14.05 18.51
N TRP A 30 -38.41 -13.00 19.11
CA TRP A 30 -37.74 -11.73 19.33
C TRP A 30 -36.48 -11.84 20.18
N ARG A 31 -36.39 -12.84 21.08
CA ARG A 31 -35.19 -13.04 21.92
C ARG A 31 -34.02 -13.54 21.09
N LEU A 32 -34.29 -14.46 20.17
CA LEU A 32 -33.30 -14.95 19.21
C LEU A 32 -32.84 -13.82 18.28
N LEU A 33 -33.79 -13.01 17.79
CA LEU A 33 -33.50 -11.83 16.98
C LEU A 33 -32.55 -10.86 17.71
N LEU A 34 -32.86 -10.56 18.97
CA LEU A 34 -32.07 -9.63 19.77
C LEU A 34 -30.66 -10.16 20.03
N VAL A 35 -30.51 -11.43 20.45
CA VAL A 35 -29.19 -12.01 20.72
C VAL A 35 -28.37 -12.16 19.44
N ALA A 36 -28.92 -12.79 18.40
CA ALA A 36 -28.21 -13.00 17.15
C ALA A 36 -27.91 -11.68 16.43
N GLY A 37 -28.83 -10.73 16.47
CA GLY A 37 -28.65 -9.37 15.95
C GLY A 37 -27.51 -8.64 16.66
N ALA A 38 -27.51 -8.62 17.99
CA ALA A 38 -26.46 -7.98 18.79
C ALA A 38 -25.07 -8.59 18.52
N MET A 39 -24.97 -9.92 18.46
CA MET A 39 -23.73 -10.63 18.11
C MET A 39 -23.25 -10.29 16.70
N THR A 40 -24.18 -10.24 15.73
CA THR A 40 -23.87 -9.92 14.33
C THR A 40 -23.33 -8.51 14.19
N VAL A 41 -24.02 -7.53 14.79
CA VAL A 41 -23.62 -6.12 14.79
C VAL A 41 -22.25 -5.96 15.47
N ALA A 42 -22.05 -6.54 16.66
CA ALA A 42 -20.77 -6.50 17.35
C ALA A 42 -19.64 -7.11 16.52
N GLY A 43 -19.86 -8.26 15.89
CA GLY A 43 -18.89 -8.92 15.02
C GLY A 43 -18.52 -8.07 13.80
N ILE A 44 -19.48 -7.37 13.20
CA ILE A 44 -19.22 -6.50 12.03
C ILE A 44 -18.38 -5.30 12.42
N PHE A 45 -18.78 -4.55 13.46
CA PHE A 45 -18.06 -3.35 13.87
C PHE A 45 -16.65 -3.65 14.41
N THR A 46 -16.44 -4.82 15.00
CA THR A 46 -15.12 -5.24 15.47
C THR A 46 -14.22 -5.80 14.37
N THR A 47 -14.76 -6.12 13.19
CA THR A 47 -13.98 -6.64 12.05
C THR A 47 -13.69 -5.61 10.96
N ASP A 48 -14.01 -4.33 11.19
CA ASP A 48 -13.82 -3.25 10.22
C ASP A 48 -12.35 -3.06 9.77
N ARG A 49 -11.38 -3.44 10.62
CA ARG A 49 -9.94 -3.36 10.32
C ARG A 49 -9.16 -4.56 10.88
N VAL A 50 -9.48 -5.75 10.41
CA VAL A 50 -8.73 -6.97 10.76
C VAL A 50 -7.41 -7.00 10.00
N ARG A 51 -6.30 -6.87 10.72
CA ARG A 51 -4.94 -6.97 10.16
C ARG A 51 -4.19 -8.19 10.70
N LYS A 52 -4.57 -8.70 11.86
CA LYS A 52 -3.93 -9.86 12.50
C LYS A 52 -4.95 -10.95 12.79
N ARG A 53 -4.47 -12.19 12.90
CA ARG A 53 -5.29 -13.33 13.37
C ARG A 53 -5.87 -13.08 14.76
N SER A 54 -5.13 -12.36 15.62
CA SER A 54 -5.60 -11.93 16.95
C SER A 54 -6.82 -10.99 16.90
N ASP A 55 -6.98 -10.23 15.82
CA ASP A 55 -8.12 -9.31 15.69
C ASP A 55 -9.40 -10.10 15.39
N MET A 56 -9.28 -11.22 14.66
CA MET A 56 -10.37 -12.16 14.40
C MET A 56 -10.82 -12.87 15.68
N THR A 57 -9.87 -13.26 16.54
CA THR A 57 -10.19 -13.87 17.82
C THR A 57 -10.81 -12.86 18.78
N ALA A 58 -10.28 -11.63 18.83
CA ALA A 58 -10.85 -10.53 19.60
C ALA A 58 -12.28 -10.21 19.17
N ALA A 59 -12.56 -10.11 17.86
CA ALA A 59 -13.89 -9.88 17.33
C ALA A 59 -14.88 -10.99 17.73
N SER A 60 -14.44 -12.25 17.68
CA SER A 60 -15.26 -13.39 18.10
C SER A 60 -15.56 -13.35 19.60
N LEU A 61 -14.59 -12.98 20.44
CA LEU A 61 -14.78 -12.79 21.88
C LEU A 61 -15.73 -11.65 22.19
N VAL A 62 -15.57 -10.48 21.55
CA VAL A 62 -16.46 -9.33 21.74
C VAL A 62 -17.90 -9.69 21.34
N ALA A 63 -18.10 -10.33 20.19
CA ALA A 63 -19.41 -10.80 19.77
C ALA A 63 -20.03 -11.77 20.78
N THR A 64 -19.22 -12.67 21.36
CA THR A 64 -19.66 -13.61 22.40
C THR A 64 -20.10 -12.89 23.68
N VAL A 65 -19.29 -11.93 24.16
CA VAL A 65 -19.61 -11.12 25.35
C VAL A 65 -20.90 -10.32 25.13
N VAL A 66 -21.03 -9.67 23.97
CA VAL A 66 -22.27 -8.96 23.61
C VAL A 66 -23.47 -9.90 23.54
N GLY A 67 -23.30 -11.11 23.01
CA GLY A 67 -24.34 -12.14 23.02
C GLY A 67 -24.78 -12.54 24.42
N ILE A 68 -23.84 -12.69 25.36
CA ILE A 68 -24.14 -12.99 26.78
C ILE A 68 -24.91 -11.83 27.42
N LEU A 69 -24.48 -10.58 27.20
CA LEU A 69 -25.16 -9.39 27.71
C LEU A 69 -26.58 -9.25 27.14
N ALA A 70 -26.74 -9.46 25.83
CA ALA A 70 -28.03 -9.43 25.15
C ALA A 70 -28.96 -10.54 25.65
N LEU A 71 -28.43 -11.74 25.89
CA LEU A 71 -29.17 -12.84 26.50
C LEU A 71 -29.60 -12.50 27.94
N GLY A 72 -28.71 -11.91 28.73
CA GLY A 72 -29.01 -11.44 30.09
C GLY A 72 -30.15 -10.43 30.10
N ALA A 73 -30.11 -9.43 29.22
CA ALA A 73 -31.17 -8.44 29.05
C ALA A 73 -32.51 -9.09 28.65
N ALA A 74 -32.48 -10.03 27.69
CA ALA A 74 -33.69 -10.74 27.25
C ALA A 74 -34.32 -11.60 28.36
N VAL A 75 -33.49 -12.15 29.26
CA VAL A 75 -33.95 -13.00 30.37
C VAL A 75 -34.50 -12.15 31.51
N LEU A 76 -33.82 -11.04 31.86
CA LEU A 76 -34.30 -10.06 32.83
C LEU A 76 -35.68 -9.53 32.46
N ALA A 77 -35.94 -9.29 31.18
CA ALA A 77 -37.25 -8.85 30.70
C ALA A 77 -38.39 -9.88 30.89
N THR A 78 -38.07 -11.10 31.33
CA THR A 78 -39.02 -12.22 31.41
C THR A 78 -38.96 -12.97 32.74
N ASP A 79 -38.16 -12.49 33.69
CA ASP A 79 -37.97 -13.05 35.04
C ASP A 79 -37.58 -14.55 35.10
N THR A 80 -37.03 -15.12 34.02
CA THR A 80 -36.64 -16.55 33.96
C THR A 80 -35.17 -16.80 34.27
N LEU A 81 -34.60 -16.08 35.24
CA LEU A 81 -33.19 -16.22 35.62
C LEU A 81 -32.89 -17.64 36.16
N PHE A 82 -31.69 -18.15 35.87
CA PHE A 82 -31.15 -19.42 36.40
C PHE A 82 -31.94 -20.71 36.08
N THR A 83 -32.81 -20.70 35.08
CA THR A 83 -33.44 -21.93 34.58
C THR A 83 -32.47 -22.81 33.79
N GLU A 84 -32.74 -24.11 33.64
CA GLU A 84 -31.96 -24.97 32.73
C GLU A 84 -31.89 -24.40 31.30
N THR A 85 -32.98 -23.75 30.87
CA THR A 85 -33.04 -23.10 29.56
C THR A 85 -32.06 -21.94 29.43
N PHE A 86 -31.79 -21.22 30.52
CA PHE A 86 -30.80 -20.15 30.56
C PHE A 86 -29.38 -20.70 30.43
N VAL A 87 -29.05 -21.74 31.19
CA VAL A 87 -27.73 -22.41 31.13
C VAL A 87 -27.46 -22.95 29.72
N ARG A 88 -28.45 -23.61 29.11
CA ARG A 88 -28.33 -24.12 27.73
C ARG A 88 -28.09 -22.99 26.72
N ARG A 89 -28.76 -21.84 26.87
CA ARG A 89 -28.57 -20.68 25.98
C ARG A 89 -27.19 -20.05 26.13
N ILE A 90 -26.68 -19.90 27.36
CA ILE A 90 -25.30 -19.44 27.59
C ILE A 90 -24.31 -20.39 26.91
N PHE A 91 -24.48 -21.70 27.09
CA PHE A 91 -23.62 -22.69 26.45
C PHE A 91 -23.65 -22.55 24.92
N MET A 92 -24.82 -22.37 24.31
CA MET A 92 -24.94 -22.15 22.86
C MET A 92 -24.22 -20.88 22.39
N VAL A 93 -24.30 -19.77 23.13
CA VAL A 93 -23.58 -18.53 22.80
C VAL A 93 -22.07 -18.73 22.91
N LEU A 94 -21.58 -19.36 23.98
CA LEU A 94 -20.16 -19.68 24.15
C LEU A 94 -19.65 -20.63 23.06
N PHE A 95 -20.43 -21.66 22.73
CA PHE A 95 -20.10 -22.62 21.69
C PHE A 95 -20.05 -21.94 20.31
N ASN A 96 -20.98 -21.03 20.01
CA ASN A 96 -20.93 -20.21 18.80
C ASN A 96 -19.66 -19.36 18.73
N GLY A 97 -19.30 -18.69 19.82
CA GLY A 97 -18.06 -17.92 19.94
C GLY A 97 -16.81 -18.75 19.67
N PHE A 98 -16.74 -19.92 20.31
CA PHE A 98 -15.65 -20.89 20.10
C PHE A 98 -15.57 -21.36 18.65
N LEU A 99 -16.71 -21.70 18.04
CA LEU A 99 -16.76 -22.05 16.62
C LEU A 99 -16.25 -20.90 15.74
N CYS A 100 -16.61 -19.64 16.02
CA CYS A 100 -16.13 -18.50 15.26
C CYS A 100 -14.61 -18.32 15.35
N ILE A 101 -14.03 -18.49 16.55
CA ILE A 101 -12.58 -18.43 16.78
C ILE A 101 -11.83 -19.46 15.93
N LEU A 102 -12.37 -20.67 15.79
CA LEU A 102 -11.73 -21.74 15.02
C LEU A 102 -12.00 -21.62 13.50
N THR A 103 -13.27 -21.45 13.14
CA THR A 103 -13.71 -21.57 11.74
C THR A 103 -13.32 -20.38 10.89
N VAL A 104 -13.38 -19.15 11.41
CA VAL A 104 -13.10 -17.96 10.61
C VAL A 104 -11.64 -17.93 10.12
N PRO A 105 -10.61 -18.10 10.97
CA PRO A 105 -9.22 -18.17 10.50
C PRO A 105 -8.92 -19.38 9.62
N ALA A 106 -9.59 -20.52 9.86
CA ALA A 106 -9.37 -21.74 9.09
C ALA A 106 -9.93 -21.64 7.66
N LEU A 107 -11.11 -21.02 7.48
CA LEU A 107 -11.78 -20.93 6.19
C LEU A 107 -11.37 -19.71 5.36
N LEU A 108 -10.89 -18.64 6.00
CA LEU A 108 -10.57 -17.39 5.32
C LEU A 108 -9.61 -17.59 4.11
N PRO A 109 -8.46 -18.28 4.24
CA PRO A 109 -7.53 -18.46 3.11
C PRO A 109 -8.10 -19.28 1.96
N TRP A 110 -9.09 -20.13 2.23
CA TRP A 110 -9.77 -20.89 1.19
C TRP A 110 -10.78 -20.01 0.44
N LEU A 111 -11.54 -19.18 1.15
CA LEU A 111 -12.49 -18.24 0.56
C LEU A 111 -11.78 -17.15 -0.24
N GLU A 112 -10.67 -16.62 0.26
CA GLU A 112 -9.82 -15.66 -0.47
C GLU A 112 -9.40 -16.20 -1.84
N ARG A 113 -8.97 -17.47 -1.88
CA ARG A 113 -8.60 -18.15 -3.13
C ARG A 113 -9.79 -18.42 -4.03
N LEU A 114 -10.92 -18.87 -3.47
CA LEU A 114 -12.12 -19.19 -4.24
C LEU A 114 -12.73 -17.94 -4.90
N PHE A 115 -12.71 -16.80 -4.21
CA PHE A 115 -13.30 -15.55 -4.68
C PHE A 115 -12.29 -14.55 -5.25
N HIS A 116 -11.00 -14.91 -5.28
CA HIS A 116 -9.90 -14.02 -5.69
C HIS A 116 -9.90 -12.67 -4.94
N ILE A 117 -10.22 -12.72 -3.64
CA ILE A 117 -10.25 -11.54 -2.76
C ILE A 117 -8.95 -11.50 -1.97
N THR A 118 -8.28 -10.34 -2.00
CA THR A 118 -7.08 -10.09 -1.19
C THR A 118 -7.47 -9.31 0.06
N THR A 119 -7.20 -9.88 1.24
CA THR A 119 -7.43 -9.21 2.52
C THR A 119 -6.17 -8.53 3.04
N ASP A 120 -6.33 -7.67 4.04
CA ASP A 120 -5.21 -7.03 4.74
C ASP A 120 -4.24 -8.06 5.37
N ILE A 121 -4.74 -9.23 5.81
CA ILE A 121 -3.89 -10.31 6.33
C ILE A 121 -2.97 -10.82 5.22
N GLN A 122 -3.53 -11.12 4.05
CA GLN A 122 -2.75 -11.58 2.90
C GLN A 122 -1.75 -10.50 2.45
N LEU A 123 -2.15 -9.22 2.41
CA LEU A 123 -1.24 -8.12 2.09
C LEU A 123 -0.07 -8.02 3.08
N LEU A 124 -0.32 -8.26 4.37
CA LEU A 124 0.74 -8.27 5.38
C LEU A 124 1.74 -9.42 5.17
N GLU A 125 1.28 -10.59 4.73
CA GLU A 125 2.17 -11.70 4.35
C GLU A 125 3.08 -11.29 3.17
N TYR A 126 2.54 -10.58 2.17
CA TYR A 126 3.34 -10.06 1.06
C TYR A 126 4.18 -8.81 1.43
N SER A 127 3.93 -8.19 2.58
CA SER A 127 4.76 -7.11 3.11
C SER A 127 6.04 -7.59 3.80
N ASP A 128 6.18 -8.90 4.04
CA ASP A 128 7.41 -9.50 4.58
C ASP A 128 8.53 -9.41 3.55
N LEU A 129 9.60 -8.69 3.91
CA LEU A 129 10.77 -8.48 3.05
C LEU A 129 11.59 -9.77 2.84
N ASN A 130 11.34 -10.82 3.63
CA ASN A 130 11.90 -12.15 3.41
C ASN A 130 11.18 -12.93 2.31
N ASN A 131 10.11 -12.39 1.72
CA ASN A 131 9.46 -12.98 0.56
C ASN A 131 10.49 -13.27 -0.54
N PRO A 132 10.50 -14.48 -1.15
CA PRO A 132 11.51 -14.86 -2.14
C PRO A 132 11.66 -13.87 -3.30
N VAL A 133 10.56 -13.24 -3.75
CA VAL A 133 10.58 -12.28 -4.86
C VAL A 133 11.29 -10.98 -4.44
N LEU A 134 10.96 -10.46 -3.26
CA LEU A 134 11.58 -9.24 -2.73
C LEU A 134 13.05 -9.46 -2.37
N ARG A 135 13.37 -10.62 -1.79
CA ARG A 135 14.75 -11.02 -1.50
C ARG A 135 15.58 -11.14 -2.78
N GLN A 136 15.01 -11.68 -3.85
CA GLN A 136 15.68 -11.75 -5.15
C GLN A 136 15.93 -10.35 -5.73
N LEU A 137 14.92 -9.46 -5.66
CA LEU A 137 15.07 -8.06 -6.09
C LEU A 137 16.18 -7.35 -5.29
N ALA A 138 16.23 -7.54 -3.97
CA ALA A 138 17.25 -6.93 -3.11
C ALA A 138 18.69 -7.35 -3.46
N VAL A 139 18.88 -8.58 -3.97
CA VAL A 139 20.20 -9.09 -4.39
C VAL A 139 20.55 -8.63 -5.81
N THR A 140 19.59 -8.63 -6.72
CA THR A 140 19.81 -8.39 -8.16
C THR A 140 19.77 -6.90 -8.55
N ALA A 141 18.86 -6.13 -7.94
CA ALA A 141 18.65 -4.71 -8.19
C ALA A 141 18.49 -3.96 -6.85
N PRO A 142 19.56 -3.85 -6.04
CA PRO A 142 19.48 -3.30 -4.68
C PRO A 142 19.00 -1.85 -4.61
N ALA A 143 19.31 -1.03 -5.62
CA ALA A 143 18.86 0.36 -5.64
C ALA A 143 17.37 0.47 -5.95
N THR A 144 16.86 -0.32 -6.90
CA THR A 144 15.41 -0.46 -7.15
C THR A 144 14.69 -0.98 -5.92
N PHE A 145 15.26 -1.96 -5.19
CA PHE A 145 14.68 -2.45 -3.94
C PHE A 145 14.58 -1.34 -2.88
N ALA A 146 15.66 -0.58 -2.65
CA ALA A 146 15.66 0.53 -1.70
C ALA A 146 14.65 1.62 -2.08
N HIS A 147 14.58 1.97 -3.36
CA HIS A 147 13.57 2.87 -3.92
C HIS A 147 12.16 2.37 -3.62
N SER A 148 11.87 1.10 -3.91
CA SER A 148 10.54 0.49 -3.69
C SER A 148 10.09 0.55 -2.23
N LEU A 149 11.01 0.35 -1.28
CA LEU A 149 10.71 0.47 0.16
C LEU A 149 10.39 1.91 0.59
N GLN A 150 11.19 2.87 0.13
CA GLN A 150 10.93 4.29 0.40
C GLN A 150 9.61 4.74 -0.22
N LEU A 151 9.37 4.33 -1.47
CA LEU A 151 8.16 4.63 -2.21
C LEU A 151 6.92 4.08 -1.50
N GLY A 152 7.01 2.87 -0.93
CA GLY A 152 5.92 2.25 -0.17
C GLY A 152 5.50 3.07 1.04
N GLN A 153 6.43 3.69 1.75
CA GLN A 153 6.11 4.58 2.88
C GLN A 153 5.37 5.84 2.41
N LEU A 154 5.81 6.43 1.29
CA LEU A 154 5.15 7.61 0.72
C LEU A 154 3.73 7.28 0.22
N ALA A 155 3.58 6.15 -0.45
CA ALA A 155 2.30 5.68 -0.97
C ALA A 155 1.31 5.33 0.16
N GLU A 156 1.77 4.70 1.24
CA GLU A 156 0.94 4.39 2.42
C GLU A 156 0.32 5.66 3.02
N VAL A 157 1.18 6.64 3.34
CA VAL A 157 0.75 7.88 4.00
C VAL A 157 -0.17 8.71 3.09
N ALA A 158 0.12 8.76 1.78
CA ALA A 158 -0.73 9.45 0.81
C ALA A 158 -2.11 8.80 0.64
N ALA A 159 -2.17 7.47 0.60
CA ALA A 159 -3.42 6.72 0.51
C ALA A 159 -4.27 6.85 1.78
N ASP A 160 -3.66 6.72 2.96
CA ASP A 160 -4.36 6.89 4.23
C ASP A 160 -4.95 8.31 4.36
N ALA A 161 -4.25 9.34 3.86
CA ALA A 161 -4.73 10.72 3.91
C ALA A 161 -6.03 10.94 3.11
N VAL A 162 -6.33 10.13 2.10
CA VAL A 162 -7.55 10.23 1.29
C VAL A 162 -8.60 9.16 1.60
N GLY A 163 -8.34 8.33 2.61
CA GLY A 163 -9.21 7.21 3.00
C GLY A 163 -9.13 5.99 2.07
N ALA A 164 -8.09 5.91 1.23
CA ALA A 164 -7.77 4.73 0.45
C ALA A 164 -7.02 3.70 1.31
N ASN A 165 -6.79 2.49 0.79
CA ASN A 165 -6.07 1.45 1.52
C ASN A 165 -4.55 1.66 1.47
N GLY A 166 -3.98 2.30 2.50
CA GLY A 166 -2.53 2.53 2.60
C GLY A 166 -1.67 1.27 2.62
N LEU A 167 -2.15 0.19 3.24
CA LEU A 167 -1.44 -1.09 3.25
C LEU A 167 -1.32 -1.66 1.83
N LEU A 168 -2.40 -1.61 1.05
CA LEU A 168 -2.38 -2.03 -0.34
C LEU A 168 -1.42 -1.17 -1.17
N ALA A 169 -1.48 0.15 -1.05
CA ALA A 169 -0.58 1.06 -1.76
C ALA A 169 0.90 0.77 -1.45
N ARG A 170 1.23 0.54 -0.17
CA ARG A 170 2.57 0.15 0.26
C ARG A 170 3.04 -1.15 -0.36
N VAL A 171 2.21 -2.18 -0.28
CA VAL A 171 2.57 -3.51 -0.78
C VAL A 171 2.70 -3.46 -2.30
N CYS A 172 1.80 -2.78 -3.02
CA CYS A 172 1.97 -2.57 -4.46
C CYS A 172 3.31 -1.89 -4.78
N ALA A 173 3.72 -0.87 -4.02
CA ALA A 173 5.02 -0.21 -4.21
C ALA A 173 6.21 -1.16 -4.01
N TYR A 174 6.14 -2.13 -3.09
CA TYR A 174 7.25 -3.08 -2.90
C TYR A 174 7.50 -3.96 -4.13
N TYR A 175 6.45 -4.24 -4.91
CA TYR A 175 6.53 -5.15 -6.05
C TYR A 175 6.47 -4.45 -7.40
N HIS A 176 6.11 -3.16 -7.49
CA HIS A 176 5.80 -2.48 -8.75
C HIS A 176 6.90 -2.62 -9.81
N ASP A 177 8.15 -2.63 -9.35
CA ASP A 177 9.36 -2.62 -10.16
C ASP A 177 10.08 -3.97 -10.23
N ILE A 178 9.45 -5.07 -9.78
CA ILE A 178 10.14 -6.38 -9.73
C ILE A 178 10.64 -6.84 -11.10
N GLY A 179 10.07 -6.37 -12.21
CA GLY A 179 10.57 -6.71 -13.54
C GLY A 179 11.95 -6.11 -13.87
N LYS A 180 12.41 -5.07 -13.17
CA LYS A 180 13.76 -4.51 -13.36
C LYS A 180 14.86 -5.52 -13.03
N GLN A 181 14.56 -6.53 -12.21
CA GLN A 181 15.53 -7.56 -11.81
C GLN A 181 16.07 -8.42 -12.98
N PHE A 182 15.39 -8.44 -14.13
CA PHE A 182 15.84 -9.21 -15.29
C PHE A 182 16.98 -8.54 -16.06
N LYS A 183 17.06 -7.20 -16.00
CA LYS A 183 18.09 -6.38 -16.66
C LYS A 183 18.40 -5.14 -15.81
N PRO A 184 18.92 -5.31 -14.59
CA PRO A 184 19.10 -4.20 -13.64
C PRO A 184 19.97 -3.07 -14.21
N GLU A 185 20.99 -3.40 -15.00
CA GLU A 185 21.90 -2.46 -15.65
C GLU A 185 21.19 -1.51 -16.63
N MET A 186 20.01 -1.85 -17.13
CA MET A 186 19.22 -0.98 -17.99
C MET A 186 18.46 0.12 -17.23
N PHE A 187 18.62 0.22 -15.90
CA PHE A 187 17.96 1.22 -15.07
C PHE A 187 19.00 2.04 -14.33
N THR A 188 18.89 3.37 -14.44
CA THR A 188 19.94 4.31 -14.01
C THR A 188 20.26 4.20 -12.53
N GLU A 189 19.29 3.85 -11.69
CA GLU A 189 19.51 3.66 -10.26
C GLU A 189 20.44 2.47 -9.93
N ASN A 190 20.57 1.48 -10.82
CA ASN A 190 21.44 0.31 -10.62
C ASN A 190 22.70 0.32 -11.49
N GLN A 191 22.91 1.35 -12.32
CA GLN A 191 24.12 1.46 -13.13
C GLN A 191 25.31 1.82 -12.24
N SER A 192 26.39 1.06 -12.37
CA SER A 192 27.65 1.26 -11.66
C SER A 192 28.72 1.96 -12.51
N THR A 193 28.47 2.14 -13.81
CA THR A 193 29.37 2.81 -14.76
C THR A 193 29.10 4.31 -14.84
N ALA A 194 30.15 5.11 -15.07
CA ALA A 194 30.02 6.55 -15.27
C ALA A 194 29.27 6.94 -16.55
N GLN A 195 29.17 6.03 -17.52
CA GLN A 195 28.45 6.22 -18.78
C GLN A 195 27.13 5.44 -18.76
N ASN A 196 26.06 6.08 -19.21
CA ASN A 196 24.74 5.48 -19.25
C ASN A 196 24.62 4.56 -20.48
N ILE A 197 24.18 3.32 -20.28
CA ILE A 197 24.02 2.34 -21.37
C ILE A 197 23.08 2.86 -22.47
N HIS A 198 22.07 3.67 -22.08
CA HIS A 198 21.11 4.27 -23.01
C HIS A 198 21.73 5.31 -23.96
N ASP A 199 22.93 5.81 -23.69
CA ASP A 199 23.62 6.74 -24.59
C ASP A 199 24.06 6.06 -25.89
N SER A 200 24.27 4.74 -25.85
CA SER A 200 24.66 3.92 -26.99
C SER A 200 23.49 3.32 -27.78
N LEU A 201 22.25 3.59 -27.35
CA LEU A 201 21.04 2.99 -27.91
C LEU A 201 20.15 4.06 -28.55
N SER A 202 19.47 3.69 -29.65
CA SER A 202 18.39 4.53 -30.19
C SER A 202 17.29 4.77 -29.15
N PRO A 203 16.60 5.92 -29.19
CA PRO A 203 15.52 6.22 -28.24
C PRO A 203 14.40 5.19 -28.24
N GLN A 204 14.01 4.65 -29.40
CA GLN A 204 12.99 3.61 -29.54
C GLN A 204 13.39 2.32 -28.82
N VAL A 205 14.65 1.89 -28.97
CA VAL A 205 15.17 0.70 -28.28
C VAL A 205 15.18 0.93 -26.77
N SER A 206 15.62 2.09 -26.33
CA SER A 206 15.62 2.46 -24.91
C SER A 206 14.21 2.47 -24.32
N ALA A 207 13.25 3.13 -24.97
CA ALA A 207 11.85 3.16 -24.55
C ALA A 207 11.24 1.75 -24.48
N ARG A 208 11.53 0.89 -25.47
CA ARG A 208 11.10 -0.51 -25.47
C ARG A 208 11.66 -1.30 -24.29
N ILE A 209 12.93 -1.13 -23.96
CA ILE A 209 13.55 -1.81 -22.81
C ILE A 209 12.94 -1.31 -21.50
N ILE A 210 12.79 0.00 -21.34
CA ILE A 210 12.18 0.58 -20.15
C ILE A 210 10.75 0.07 -19.98
N ARG A 211 9.86 0.13 -20.98
CA ARG A 211 8.48 -0.36 -20.79
C ARG A 211 8.37 -1.86 -20.54
N GLN A 212 9.38 -2.65 -20.94
CA GLN A 212 9.37 -4.11 -20.80
C GLN A 212 9.38 -4.56 -19.33
N HIS A 213 9.93 -3.77 -18.39
CA HIS A 213 9.94 -4.15 -16.97
C HIS A 213 8.53 -4.37 -16.42
N VAL A 214 7.52 -3.65 -16.92
CA VAL A 214 6.13 -3.82 -16.50
C VAL A 214 5.64 -5.22 -16.90
N ILE A 215 5.88 -5.61 -18.14
CA ILE A 215 5.45 -6.92 -18.68
C ILE A 215 6.20 -8.07 -18.00
N ASP A 216 7.51 -7.93 -17.83
CA ASP A 216 8.34 -8.93 -17.17
C ASP A 216 7.96 -9.06 -15.69
N GLY A 217 7.64 -7.93 -15.02
CA GLY A 217 7.16 -7.91 -13.65
C GLY A 217 5.81 -8.63 -13.50
N VAL A 218 4.85 -8.38 -14.39
CA VAL A 218 3.54 -9.06 -14.40
C VAL A 218 3.71 -10.56 -14.65
N LYS A 219 4.59 -10.95 -15.58
CA LYS A 219 4.89 -12.36 -15.85
C LYS A 219 5.43 -13.05 -14.60
N LEU A 220 6.46 -12.46 -13.97
CA LEU A 220 7.03 -12.99 -12.73
C LEU A 220 6.00 -13.05 -11.61
N ALA A 221 5.16 -12.02 -11.46
CA ALA A 221 4.12 -11.98 -10.45
C ALA A 221 3.10 -13.12 -10.62
N LYS A 222 2.68 -13.41 -11.86
CA LYS A 222 1.79 -14.54 -12.17
C LYS A 222 2.46 -15.88 -11.91
N GLU A 223 3.70 -16.07 -12.33
CA GLU A 223 4.48 -17.29 -12.07
C GLU A 223 4.65 -17.58 -10.57
N ARG A 224 4.71 -16.52 -9.76
CA ARG A 224 4.82 -16.58 -8.29
C ARG A 224 3.48 -16.54 -7.57
N ASN A 225 2.37 -16.59 -8.30
CA ASN A 225 1.00 -16.54 -7.76
C ASN A 225 0.78 -15.34 -6.82
N LEU A 226 1.33 -14.17 -7.17
CA LEU A 226 1.04 -12.95 -6.42
C LEU A 226 -0.46 -12.59 -6.53
N PRO A 227 -1.07 -12.02 -5.47
CA PRO A 227 -2.44 -11.57 -5.50
C PRO A 227 -2.71 -10.56 -6.62
N GLN A 228 -3.92 -10.63 -7.19
CA GLN A 228 -4.30 -9.78 -8.32
C GLN A 228 -4.11 -8.27 -8.07
N PRO A 229 -4.42 -7.71 -6.87
CA PRO A 229 -4.16 -6.30 -6.61
C PRO A 229 -2.68 -5.91 -6.71
N ILE A 230 -1.75 -6.80 -6.37
CA ILE A 230 -0.31 -6.55 -6.53
C ILE A 230 0.08 -6.61 -8.01
N ILE A 231 -0.44 -7.59 -8.76
CA ILE A 231 -0.24 -7.68 -10.22
C ILE A 231 -0.75 -6.41 -10.91
N ASN A 232 -1.92 -5.91 -10.49
CA ASN A 232 -2.48 -4.66 -10.97
C ASN A 232 -1.58 -3.47 -10.62
N GLY A 233 -1.04 -3.42 -9.40
CA GLY A 233 -0.04 -2.41 -9.01
C GLY A 233 1.15 -2.36 -9.97
N ILE A 234 1.70 -3.52 -10.34
CA ILE A 234 2.79 -3.62 -11.32
C ILE A 234 2.33 -3.14 -12.69
N LEU A 235 1.17 -3.58 -13.17
CA LEU A 235 0.70 -3.24 -14.52
C LEU A 235 0.30 -1.76 -14.67
N GLU A 236 -0.30 -1.18 -13.64
CA GLU A 236 -0.96 0.13 -13.68
C GLU A 236 -0.09 1.30 -13.21
N HIS A 237 1.04 1.08 -12.53
CA HIS A 237 1.79 2.17 -11.87
C HIS A 237 2.32 3.24 -12.82
N HIS A 238 2.55 2.91 -14.09
CA HIS A 238 2.84 3.89 -15.13
C HIS A 238 1.65 4.22 -16.04
N GLY A 239 0.53 3.51 -15.90
CA GLY A 239 -0.65 3.67 -16.74
C GLY A 239 -0.29 3.60 -18.23
N THR A 240 -0.79 4.59 -18.98
CA THR A 240 -0.45 4.79 -20.40
C THR A 240 0.49 5.97 -20.59
N CYS A 241 1.24 6.36 -19.55
CA CYS A 241 2.12 7.52 -19.61
C CYS A 241 3.14 7.42 -20.73
N LYS A 242 3.57 8.57 -21.23
CA LYS A 242 4.69 8.67 -22.15
C LYS A 242 6.02 8.52 -21.40
N ILE A 243 6.96 7.79 -21.99
CA ILE A 243 8.36 7.73 -21.58
C ILE A 243 9.05 8.98 -22.15
N SER A 244 8.77 10.13 -21.53
CA SER A 244 9.01 11.45 -22.13
C SER A 244 10.46 11.70 -22.53
N PHE A 245 11.44 11.29 -21.73
CA PHE A 245 12.87 11.53 -22.03
C PHE A 245 13.28 10.94 -23.39
N PHE A 246 12.93 9.68 -23.66
CA PHE A 246 13.28 9.04 -24.93
C PHE A 246 12.42 9.53 -26.08
N TYR A 247 11.16 9.91 -25.83
CA TYR A 247 10.33 10.54 -26.86
C TYR A 247 10.90 11.89 -27.32
N GLU A 248 11.29 12.75 -26.37
CA GLU A 248 11.91 14.04 -26.65
C GLU A 248 13.26 13.88 -27.34
N LYS A 249 14.07 12.90 -26.92
CA LYS A 249 15.33 12.55 -27.61
C LYS A 249 15.07 12.10 -29.06
N ALA A 250 14.03 11.30 -29.30
CA ALA A 250 13.66 10.88 -30.65
C ALA A 250 13.26 12.08 -31.52
N LEU A 251 12.44 13.00 -31.00
CA LEU A 251 12.04 14.22 -31.72
C LEU A 251 13.23 15.14 -32.04
N ALA A 252 14.26 15.16 -31.19
CA ALA A 252 15.47 15.95 -31.42
C ALA A 252 16.42 15.31 -32.46
N GLU A 253 16.41 13.99 -32.58
CA GLU A 253 17.31 13.22 -33.48
C GLU A 253 16.71 12.96 -34.87
N GLY A 254 15.38 12.99 -35.04
CA GLY A 254 14.67 12.62 -36.27
C GLY A 254 13.79 13.71 -36.88
N ASN A 255 13.18 13.41 -38.04
CA ASN A 255 12.05 14.20 -38.55
C ASN A 255 10.81 13.88 -37.70
N THR A 256 10.17 14.93 -37.18
CA THR A 256 9.05 14.82 -36.23
C THR A 256 7.82 14.09 -36.77
N ASP A 257 7.66 14.02 -38.10
CA ASP A 257 6.46 13.48 -38.74
C ASP A 257 6.41 11.94 -38.80
N ASP A 258 7.54 11.24 -38.55
CA ASP A 258 7.63 9.77 -38.61
C ASP A 258 7.60 9.08 -37.23
N ILE A 259 7.49 9.84 -36.13
CA ILE A 259 7.59 9.28 -34.77
C ILE A 259 6.20 8.98 -34.22
N ASP A 260 5.85 7.70 -34.15
CA ASP A 260 4.62 7.25 -33.48
C ASP A 260 4.79 7.35 -31.95
N GLU A 261 4.03 8.24 -31.34
CA GLU A 261 3.98 8.43 -29.88
C GLU A 261 3.66 7.13 -29.12
N ASN A 262 2.86 6.23 -29.70
CA ASN A 262 2.48 4.97 -29.06
C ASN A 262 3.69 4.04 -28.82
N GLU A 263 4.77 4.17 -29.59
CA GLU A 263 6.00 3.42 -29.34
C GLU A 263 6.67 3.82 -28.01
N PHE A 264 6.39 5.02 -27.52
CA PHE A 264 6.95 5.60 -26.31
C PHE A 264 5.97 5.60 -25.14
N ARG A 265 4.79 4.99 -25.28
CA ARG A 265 3.84 4.85 -24.17
C ARG A 265 3.95 3.50 -23.48
N TYR A 266 3.67 3.49 -22.18
CA TYR A 266 3.47 2.27 -21.42
C TYR A 266 2.20 1.53 -21.88
N PRO A 267 2.16 0.20 -21.78
CA PRO A 267 1.05 -0.61 -22.30
C PRO A 267 -0.27 -0.41 -21.53
N GLY A 268 -0.23 0.15 -20.32
CA GLY A 268 -1.40 0.28 -19.47
C GLY A 268 -1.91 -1.05 -18.91
N PRO A 269 -3.16 -1.07 -18.40
CA PRO A 269 -4.13 0.01 -18.45
C PRO A 269 -3.80 1.17 -17.50
N ARG A 270 -4.53 2.28 -17.63
CA ARG A 270 -4.50 3.38 -16.65
C ARG A 270 -4.92 2.87 -15.26
N PRO A 271 -4.47 3.52 -14.17
CA PRO A 271 -4.91 3.20 -12.81
C PRO A 271 -6.43 2.99 -12.72
N GLN A 272 -6.82 1.86 -12.14
CA GLN A 272 -8.23 1.49 -11.96
C GLN A 272 -8.71 1.76 -10.52
N ARG A 273 -7.80 2.19 -9.63
CA ARG A 273 -8.08 2.42 -8.20
C ARG A 273 -7.26 3.57 -7.64
N PRO A 274 -7.74 4.23 -6.56
CA PRO A 274 -6.99 5.28 -5.88
C PRO A 274 -5.56 4.85 -5.51
N GLU A 275 -5.36 3.63 -5.04
CA GLU A 275 -4.06 3.14 -4.56
C GLU A 275 -3.01 3.06 -5.68
N THR A 276 -3.38 2.58 -6.88
CA THR A 276 -2.46 2.49 -8.03
C THR A 276 -2.21 3.85 -8.67
N ALA A 277 -3.19 4.75 -8.63
CA ALA A 277 -3.01 6.15 -9.04
C ALA A 277 -2.08 6.90 -8.07
N ILE A 278 -2.20 6.65 -6.77
CA ILE A 278 -1.29 7.20 -5.75
C ILE A 278 0.11 6.65 -5.94
N LEU A 279 0.26 5.35 -6.22
CA LEU A 279 1.55 4.74 -6.57
C LEU A 279 2.19 5.44 -7.78
N MET A 280 1.42 5.65 -8.85
CA MET A 280 1.86 6.41 -10.04
C MET A 280 2.34 7.83 -9.69
N ILE A 281 1.57 8.55 -8.87
CA ILE A 281 1.93 9.90 -8.44
C ILE A 281 3.22 9.83 -7.64
N CYS A 282 3.30 8.93 -6.66
CA CYS A 282 4.45 8.69 -5.80
C CYS A 282 5.72 8.47 -6.61
N ASP A 283 5.70 7.49 -7.52
CA ASP A 283 6.82 7.09 -8.35
C ASP A 283 7.28 8.25 -9.26
N GLY A 284 6.33 8.80 -10.02
CA GLY A 284 6.61 9.85 -11.01
C GLY A 284 7.16 11.16 -10.45
N SER A 285 7.13 11.39 -9.13
CA SER A 285 7.79 12.56 -8.54
C SER A 285 9.03 12.25 -7.71
N GLU A 286 9.33 10.99 -7.38
CA GLU A 286 10.42 10.69 -6.44
C GLU A 286 11.78 11.04 -7.05
N SER A 287 12.02 10.68 -8.31
CA SER A 287 13.27 10.99 -9.01
C SER A 287 13.46 12.49 -9.29
N GLY A 288 12.38 13.21 -9.59
CA GLY A 288 12.46 14.62 -9.96
C GLY A 288 12.60 15.59 -8.78
N VAL A 289 12.21 15.18 -7.58
CA VAL A 289 12.45 15.99 -6.36
C VAL A 289 13.92 15.92 -5.94
N ARG A 290 14.63 14.82 -6.25
CA ARG A 290 16.07 14.67 -5.97
C ARG A 290 16.96 15.61 -6.78
N SER A 291 16.47 16.11 -7.93
CA SER A 291 17.19 17.06 -8.78
C SER A 291 16.93 18.54 -8.43
N LEU A 292 16.16 18.82 -7.37
CA LEU A 292 15.94 20.20 -6.92
C LEU A 292 17.18 20.69 -6.14
N ASP A 293 17.71 21.85 -6.51
CA ASP A 293 18.90 22.44 -5.88
C ASP A 293 18.69 22.75 -4.38
N GLN A 294 17.51 23.26 -4.03
CA GLN A 294 17.10 23.57 -2.66
C GLN A 294 15.67 23.09 -2.43
N PRO A 295 15.48 21.84 -1.97
CA PRO A 295 14.15 21.33 -1.69
C PRO A 295 13.61 21.98 -0.41
N ASP A 296 12.62 22.85 -0.54
CA ASP A 296 11.72 23.24 0.54
C ASP A 296 10.30 22.70 0.28
N PHE A 297 9.40 22.83 1.27
CA PHE A 297 8.05 22.29 1.14
C PHE A 297 7.30 22.86 -0.08
N GLU A 298 7.48 24.15 -0.38
CA GLU A 298 6.79 24.81 -1.47
C GLU A 298 7.28 24.29 -2.84
N ALA A 299 8.59 24.22 -3.04
CA ALA A 299 9.21 23.69 -4.24
C ALA A 299 8.83 22.21 -4.46
N VAL A 300 8.85 21.39 -3.41
CA VAL A 300 8.43 19.98 -3.51
C VAL A 300 6.94 19.88 -3.82
N SER A 301 6.08 20.65 -3.15
CA SER A 301 4.64 20.64 -3.38
C SER A 301 4.28 21.10 -4.80
N GLN A 302 4.93 22.15 -5.30
CA GLN A 302 4.79 22.60 -6.68
C GLN A 302 5.23 21.52 -7.68
N PHE A 303 6.34 20.83 -7.42
CA PHE A 303 6.82 19.75 -8.27
C PHE A 303 5.84 18.57 -8.31
N VAL A 304 5.37 18.10 -7.14
CA VAL A 304 4.34 17.05 -7.07
C VAL A 304 3.05 17.50 -7.77
N GLY A 305 2.66 18.77 -7.61
CA GLY A 305 1.51 19.36 -8.29
C GLY A 305 1.66 19.37 -9.82
N LYS A 306 2.86 19.64 -10.34
CA LYS A 306 3.16 19.54 -11.78
C LYS A 306 2.99 18.13 -12.30
N ILE A 307 3.48 17.12 -11.56
CA ILE A 307 3.28 15.71 -11.92
C ILE A 307 1.79 15.37 -11.95
N ILE A 308 1.04 15.70 -10.91
CA ILE A 308 -0.41 15.46 -10.85
C ILE A 308 -1.13 16.13 -12.02
N ARG A 309 -0.79 17.39 -12.34
CA ARG A 309 -1.39 18.11 -13.48
C ARG A 309 -1.08 17.41 -14.80
N ALA A 310 0.17 17.06 -15.06
CA ALA A 310 0.57 16.36 -16.28
C ALA A 310 -0.14 15.01 -16.45
N ARG A 311 -0.30 14.25 -15.36
CA ARG A 311 -1.06 12.98 -15.38
C ARG A 311 -2.56 13.20 -15.58
N SER A 312 -3.11 14.28 -15.03
CA SER A 312 -4.51 14.66 -15.23
C SER A 312 -4.79 15.09 -16.68
N GLU A 313 -3.89 15.86 -17.29
CA GLU A 313 -3.98 16.29 -18.69
C GLU A 313 -3.81 15.12 -19.66
N ASP A 314 -3.04 14.09 -19.29
CA ASP A 314 -2.90 12.81 -20.02
C ASP A 314 -3.97 11.77 -19.62
N ASN A 315 -5.07 12.22 -18.98
CA ASN A 315 -6.25 11.42 -18.63
C ASN A 315 -5.96 10.14 -17.80
N GLN A 316 -4.85 10.11 -17.06
CA GLN A 316 -4.40 8.91 -16.33
C GLN A 316 -5.30 8.58 -15.13
N PHE A 317 -6.08 9.54 -14.63
CA PHE A 317 -6.94 9.38 -13.46
C PHE A 317 -8.42 9.11 -13.79
N GLU A 318 -8.77 8.93 -15.07
CA GLU A 318 -10.18 8.76 -15.49
C GLU A 318 -10.87 7.53 -14.88
N ASN A 319 -10.12 6.49 -14.52
CA ASN A 319 -10.67 5.19 -14.10
C ASN A 319 -10.43 4.87 -12.61
N CYS A 320 -9.97 5.83 -11.78
CA CYS A 320 -9.47 5.54 -10.42
C CYS A 320 -10.22 6.24 -9.27
N ASP A 321 -11.42 6.80 -9.51
CA ASP A 321 -12.31 7.42 -8.51
C ASP A 321 -11.64 8.45 -7.57
N LEU A 322 -10.57 9.14 -8.02
CA LEU A 322 -9.92 10.21 -7.26
C LEU A 322 -10.57 11.56 -7.56
N THR A 323 -10.98 12.28 -6.51
CA THR A 323 -11.48 13.66 -6.62
C THR A 323 -10.34 14.69 -6.66
N LEU A 324 -10.58 15.87 -7.23
CA LEU A 324 -9.62 16.99 -7.21
C LEU A 324 -9.19 17.38 -5.79
N LYS A 325 -10.11 17.29 -4.82
CA LYS A 325 -9.82 17.54 -3.40
C LYS A 325 -8.85 16.49 -2.85
N GLN A 326 -9.02 15.22 -3.19
CA GLN A 326 -8.11 14.15 -2.81
C GLN A 326 -6.74 14.31 -3.47
N LEU A 327 -6.68 14.69 -4.76
CA LEU A 327 -5.39 14.98 -5.44
C LEU A 327 -4.61 16.10 -4.75
N THR A 328 -5.29 17.17 -4.33
CA THR A 328 -4.69 18.26 -3.55
C THR A 328 -4.12 17.75 -2.22
N ARG A 329 -4.88 16.89 -1.52
CA ARG A 329 -4.43 16.30 -0.25
C ARG A 329 -3.24 15.35 -0.45
N ILE A 330 -3.25 14.53 -1.51
CA ILE A 330 -2.14 13.65 -1.89
C ILE A 330 -0.88 14.48 -2.12
N ARG A 331 -0.97 15.60 -2.86
CA ARG A 331 0.15 16.52 -3.10
C ARG A 331 0.78 16.97 -1.78
N ASP A 332 -0.03 17.54 -0.88
CA ASP A 332 0.45 18.16 0.35
C ASP A 332 1.00 17.10 1.33
N THR A 333 0.32 15.97 1.47
CA THR A 333 0.77 14.86 2.31
C THR A 333 2.07 14.27 1.80
N LYS A 334 2.18 14.03 0.49
CA LYS A 334 3.38 13.47 -0.11
C LYS A 334 4.57 14.43 -0.01
N ALA A 335 4.36 15.73 -0.27
CA ALA A 335 5.41 16.73 -0.14
C ALA A 335 5.99 16.75 1.29
N ASN A 336 5.12 16.74 2.31
CA ASN A 336 5.54 16.65 3.71
C ASN A 336 6.33 15.36 4.03
N ALA A 337 5.85 14.22 3.52
CA ALA A 337 6.52 12.93 3.73
C ALA A 337 7.91 12.88 3.05
N LEU A 338 8.02 13.39 1.82
CA LEU A 338 9.29 13.50 1.10
C LEU A 338 10.29 14.39 1.85
N MET A 339 9.88 15.57 2.30
CA MET A 339 10.73 16.48 3.09
C MET A 339 11.28 15.80 4.34
N SER A 340 10.45 15.02 5.03
CA SER A 340 10.86 14.26 6.24
C SER A 340 11.95 13.23 5.94
N THR A 341 11.92 12.60 4.76
CA THR A 341 12.98 11.67 4.33
C THR A 341 14.27 12.38 3.92
N MET A 342 14.19 13.62 3.40
CA MET A 342 15.34 14.41 2.96
C MET A 342 16.10 15.06 4.12
N HIS A 343 15.40 15.58 5.14
CA HIS A 343 16.03 16.26 6.29
C HIS A 343 16.88 15.34 7.18
N ARG A 344 16.72 14.01 7.07
CA ARG A 344 17.55 13.05 7.82
C ARG A 344 18.98 12.89 7.26
N ARG A 345 19.28 13.49 6.10
CA ARG A 345 20.60 13.50 5.45
C ARG A 345 21.38 14.82 5.62
N ILE A 346 21.07 15.65 6.62
CA ILE A 346 21.91 16.81 6.92
C ILE A 346 23.23 16.30 7.53
N VAL A 347 24.31 16.56 6.78
CA VAL A 347 25.70 16.29 7.14
C VAL A 347 26.03 16.98 8.46
N TYR A 348 26.49 16.22 9.46
CA TYR A 348 27.14 16.81 10.61
C TYR A 348 28.45 17.47 10.13
N PRO A 349 28.70 18.75 10.43
CA PRO A 349 29.98 19.37 10.14
C PRO A 349 31.09 18.52 10.76
N ASP A 350 32.04 18.12 9.94
CA ASP A 350 33.23 17.39 10.34
C ASP A 350 33.91 18.16 11.49
N GLN A 351 33.95 17.57 12.70
CA GLN A 351 34.69 18.14 13.83
C GLN A 351 36.21 17.91 13.71
N THR A 352 36.73 18.00 12.49
CA THR A 352 38.16 17.85 12.17
C THR A 352 38.73 19.16 11.63
N ALA A 353 38.49 20.25 12.36
CA ALA A 353 39.31 21.45 12.29
C ALA A 353 39.46 22.03 13.71
N ARG A 354 40.26 21.36 14.55
CA ARG A 354 40.92 22.07 15.65
C ARG A 354 41.99 22.97 15.01
N PRO A 355 41.99 24.29 15.26
CA PRO A 355 43.12 25.12 14.87
C PRO A 355 44.33 24.70 15.72
N GLU A 356 45.37 24.17 15.07
CA GLU A 356 46.72 24.19 15.64
C GLU A 356 47.22 25.64 15.62
N SER A 357 46.78 26.42 16.59
CA SER A 357 47.39 27.71 16.90
C SER A 357 47.23 27.97 18.39
N ASP A 358 48.01 27.25 19.19
CA ASP A 358 48.53 27.71 20.49
C ASP A 358 49.39 26.60 21.10
N MET A 359 50.56 26.38 20.50
CA MET A 359 51.66 25.66 21.16
C MET A 359 53.01 26.24 20.73
N THR A 360 53.11 27.57 20.78
CA THR A 360 54.38 28.29 20.58
C THR A 360 54.49 29.49 21.51
N SER A 361 54.36 29.27 22.81
CA SER A 361 54.76 30.25 23.83
C SER A 361 55.07 29.56 25.16
N LEU A 362 56.16 28.79 25.20
CA LEU A 362 56.85 28.39 26.44
C LEU A 362 58.22 27.81 26.08
N LYS A 363 59.10 28.67 25.54
CA LYS A 363 60.55 28.43 25.47
C LYS A 363 61.27 29.73 25.13
N THR A 364 61.38 30.62 26.12
CA THR A 364 62.49 31.57 26.30
C THR A 364 62.24 32.41 27.54
N GLU A 365 62.80 31.97 28.67
CA GLU A 365 63.14 32.74 29.89
C GLU A 365 63.67 31.69 30.88
N GLY A 366 64.90 31.67 31.38
CA GLY A 366 66.11 32.43 31.12
C GLY A 366 67.27 31.66 31.77
N SER A 367 68.44 31.67 31.13
CA SER A 367 69.70 31.41 31.84
C SER A 367 70.24 32.75 32.30
N SER A 368 70.29 32.97 33.61
CA SER A 368 71.16 33.98 34.21
C SER A 368 71.47 33.59 35.66
N SER A 369 72.76 33.32 35.87
CA SER A 369 73.50 33.21 37.15
C SER A 369 73.26 31.99 38.02
#